data_AF-A0A163FMV1-F1
#
_entry.id   AF-A0A163FMV1-F1
#
_cell.length_a   1.000
_cell.length_b   1.000
_cell.length_c   1.000
_cell.angle_alpha   90.00
_cell.angle_beta   90.00
_cell.angle_gamma   90.00
#
_symmetry.space_group_name_H-M   'P 1'
#
loop_
_entity.id
_entity.type
_entity.pdbx_description
1 polymer ?
#
loop_
_entity_poly.entity_id
_entity_poly.type
_entity_poly.pdbx_seq_one_letter_code
_entity_poly.pdbx_strand_id
1 'polypeptide(L)'
;MEPVVFRELSHDQWEHTASGLIAYSPKGIDIRTADRPIHEHFRTLQANRIIITNLTALNGTNVAIGGRYEVDLVEDGRIFLKPHRSL
;
A
#
# COMPACT_ATOMS: atom_id res chain seq x y z
N MET A 1 1.96 14.52 4.32
CA MET A 1 3.16 14.54 3.45
C MET A 1 2.70 14.64 2.01
N GLU A 2 3.55 15.19 1.13
CA GLU A 2 3.30 15.16 -0.31
C GLU A 2 3.37 13.71 -0.83
N PRO A 3 2.57 13.33 -1.84
CA PRO A 3 2.68 12.03 -2.48
C PRO A 3 4.04 11.85 -3.14
N VAL A 4 4.62 10.66 -2.99
CA VAL A 4 5.89 10.25 -3.62
C VAL A 4 5.59 9.26 -4.73
N VAL A 5 6.26 9.40 -5.87
CA VAL A 5 6.19 8.39 -6.93
C VAL A 5 6.86 7.11 -6.45
N PHE A 6 6.30 5.95 -6.76
CA PHE A 6 6.98 4.66 -6.63
C PHE A 6 7.04 3.95 -8.00
N ARG A 7 7.97 3.01 -8.11
CA ARG A 7 8.19 2.08 -9.24
C ARG A 7 8.12 0.61 -8.81
N GLU A 8 8.09 0.37 -7.50
CA GLU A 8 7.85 -0.94 -6.90
C GLU A 8 7.11 -0.76 -5.57
N LEU A 9 6.21 -1.69 -5.28
CA LEU A 9 5.62 -1.87 -3.97
C LEU A 9 5.91 -3.27 -3.47
N SER A 10 6.26 -3.37 -2.19
CA SER A 10 6.46 -4.66 -1.53
C SER A 10 5.96 -4.61 -0.09
N HIS A 11 5.53 -5.77 0.41
CA HIS A 11 5.24 -5.99 1.81
C HIS A 11 5.34 -7.49 2.11
N ASP A 12 5.76 -7.83 3.33
CA ASP A 12 5.96 -9.22 3.75
C ASP A 12 6.81 -10.03 2.74
N GLN A 13 6.22 -10.99 2.02
CA GLN A 13 6.87 -11.79 0.95
C GLN A 13 6.37 -11.43 -0.46
N TRP A 14 5.54 -10.40 -0.59
CA TRP A 14 4.97 -9.96 -1.85
C TRP A 14 5.73 -8.73 -2.36
N GLU A 15 6.04 -8.74 -3.65
CA GLU A 15 6.72 -7.65 -4.36
C GLU A 15 6.10 -7.51 -5.75
N HIS A 16 5.94 -6.26 -6.20
CA HIS A 16 5.44 -5.97 -7.52
C HIS A 16 6.01 -4.68 -8.10
N THR A 17 6.61 -4.79 -9.28
CA THR A 17 7.10 -3.63 -10.04
C THR A 17 5.94 -2.96 -10.76
N ALA A 18 5.59 -1.74 -10.35
CA ALA A 18 4.61 -0.90 -11.02
C ALA A 18 4.81 0.57 -10.64
N SER A 19 4.30 1.48 -11.46
CA SER A 19 4.35 2.91 -11.16
C SER A 19 3.08 3.40 -10.47
N GLY A 20 3.24 4.33 -9.54
CA GLY A 20 2.12 5.01 -8.89
C GLY A 20 2.56 6.11 -7.95
N LEU A 21 1.62 6.63 -7.18
CA LEU A 21 1.85 7.60 -6.11
C LEU A 21 1.51 6.97 -4.77
N ILE A 22 2.29 7.28 -3.74
CA ILE A 22 2.02 6.86 -2.37
C ILE A 22 2.15 8.05 -1.43
N ALA A 23 1.19 8.21 -0.52
CA ALA A 23 1.21 9.24 0.51
C ALA A 23 0.92 8.63 1.88
N TYR A 24 1.74 8.96 2.86
CA TYR A 24 1.57 8.54 4.25
C TYR A 24 1.06 9.68 5.13
N SER A 25 0.17 9.34 6.07
CA SER A 25 -0.38 10.24 7.08
C SER A 25 -0.73 9.47 8.36
N PRO A 26 -1.01 10.16 9.49
CA PRO A 26 -1.51 9.52 10.70
C PRO A 26 -2.84 8.76 10.51
N LYS A 27 -3.61 9.07 9.46
CA LYS A 27 -4.87 8.39 9.14
C LYS A 27 -4.65 7.07 8.39
N GLY A 28 -3.48 6.88 7.78
CA GLY A 28 -3.21 5.76 6.89
C GLY A 28 -2.37 6.11 5.67
N ILE A 29 -2.34 5.18 4.72
CA ILE A 29 -1.55 5.21 3.50
C ILE A 29 -2.52 5.27 2.31
N ASP A 30 -2.34 6.27 1.46
CA ASP A 30 -3.06 6.43 0.19
C ASP A 30 -2.13 6.02 -0.95
N ILE A 31 -2.50 4.97 -1.68
CA ILE A 31 -1.77 4.48 -2.85
C ILE A 31 -2.65 4.73 -4.08
N ARG A 32 -2.07 5.34 -5.11
CA ARG A 32 -2.73 5.59 -6.39
C ARG A 32 -1.94 4.95 -7.51
N THR A 33 -2.54 4.02 -8.22
CA THR A 33 -1.92 3.34 -9.36
C THR A 33 -3.00 2.84 -10.32
N ALA A 34 -2.69 2.86 -11.61
CA ALA A 34 -3.52 2.26 -12.64
C ALA A 34 -3.25 0.74 -12.82
N ASP A 35 -2.29 0.20 -12.06
CA ASP A 35 -1.87 -1.19 -12.17
C ASP A 35 -2.94 -2.15 -11.61
N ARG A 36 -3.55 -2.94 -12.49
CA ARG A 36 -4.63 -3.87 -12.11
C ARG A 36 -4.16 -5.01 -11.19
N PRO A 37 -2.99 -5.65 -11.43
CA PRO A 37 -2.47 -6.68 -10.52
C PRO A 37 -2.34 -6.20 -9.06
N ILE A 38 -1.85 -4.99 -8.83
CA ILE A 38 -1.80 -4.42 -7.48
C ILE A 38 -3.22 -4.30 -6.89
N HIS A 39 -4.19 -3.79 -7.66
CA HIS A 39 -5.57 -3.69 -7.18
C HIS A 39 -6.17 -5.05 -6.80
N GLU A 40 -5.97 -6.06 -7.63
CA GLU A 40 -6.46 -7.42 -7.38
C GLU A 40 -5.82 -8.05 -6.13
N HIS A 41 -4.52 -7.83 -5.95
CA HIS A 41 -3.81 -8.25 -4.75
C HIS A 41 -4.40 -7.60 -3.49
N PHE A 42 -4.54 -6.27 -3.46
CA PHE A 42 -5.07 -5.57 -2.30
C PHE A 42 -6.55 -5.89 -2.03
N ARG A 43 -7.37 -6.18 -3.06
CA ARG A 43 -8.73 -6.72 -2.87
C ARG A 43 -8.70 -8.08 -2.18
N THR A 44 -7.76 -8.95 -2.55
CA THR A 44 -7.59 -10.26 -1.91
C THR A 44 -7.19 -10.11 -0.45
N LEU A 45 -6.27 -9.19 -0.13
CA LEU A 45 -5.88 -8.87 1.25
C LEU A 45 -7.07 -8.33 2.05
N GLN A 46 -7.87 -7.43 1.46
CA GLN A 46 -9.06 -6.86 2.08
C GLN A 46 -10.10 -7.95 2.41
N ALA A 47 -10.42 -8.82 1.44
CA ALA A 47 -11.39 -9.89 1.61
C ALA A 47 -10.99 -10.87 2.73
N ASN A 48 -9.69 -11.17 2.82
CA ASN A 48 -9.13 -12.08 3.81
C ASN A 48 -8.76 -11.41 5.14
N ARG A 49 -8.97 -10.08 5.26
CA ARG A 49 -8.58 -9.26 6.43
C ARG A 49 -7.12 -9.47 6.84
N ILE A 50 -6.23 -9.58 5.84
CA ILE A 50 -4.80 -9.77 6.07
C ILE A 50 -4.19 -8.45 6.51
N ILE A 51 -3.41 -8.51 7.59
CA ILE A 51 -2.65 -7.36 8.10
C ILE A 51 -1.32 -7.29 7.35
N ILE A 52 -1.10 -6.15 6.70
CA ILE A 52 0.13 -5.82 6.00
C ILE A 52 1.16 -5.32 7.01
N THR A 53 2.35 -5.88 6.96
CA THR A 53 3.50 -5.37 7.71
C THR A 53 4.65 -5.01 6.78
N ASN A 54 5.47 -4.03 7.18
CA ASN A 54 6.68 -3.63 6.44
C ASN A 54 6.42 -3.17 4.99
N LEU A 55 5.36 -2.38 4.76
CA LEU A 55 5.09 -1.83 3.43
C LEU A 55 6.26 -0.94 2.98
N THR A 56 6.78 -1.21 1.79
CA THR A 56 7.89 -0.47 1.20
C THR A 56 7.50 0.00 -0.20
N ALA A 57 7.86 1.25 -0.52
CA ALA A 57 7.70 1.83 -1.83
C ALA A 57 9.08 2.26 -2.37
N LEU A 58 9.50 1.72 -3.51
CA LEU A 58 10.80 2.07 -4.11
C LEU A 58 10.61 3.05 -5.25
N ASN A 59 11.46 4.07 -5.33
CA ASN A 59 11.54 4.97 -6.50
C ASN A 59 13.00 5.20 -6.95
N GLY A 60 13.85 4.19 -6.78
CA GLY A 60 15.32 4.33 -6.86
C GLY A 60 15.96 4.67 -5.50
N THR A 61 15.20 5.22 -4.57
CA THR A 61 15.51 5.29 -3.13
C THR A 61 14.42 4.54 -2.36
N ASN A 62 14.81 3.81 -1.31
CA ASN A 62 13.93 3.04 -0.44
C ASN A 62 13.06 3.96 0.44
N VAL A 63 11.73 3.92 0.30
CA VAL A 63 10.80 4.53 1.26
C VAL A 63 10.12 3.41 2.05
N ALA A 64 10.68 3.09 3.22
CA ALA A 64 10.09 2.12 4.13
C ALA A 64 8.98 2.78 4.96
N ILE A 65 7.77 2.23 4.92
CA ILE A 65 6.63 2.69 5.71
C ILE A 65 6.41 1.70 6.86
N GLY A 66 6.93 2.06 8.03
CA GLY A 66 6.74 1.28 9.24
C GLY A 66 5.28 1.23 9.69
N GLY A 67 4.90 0.13 10.34
CA GLY A 67 3.59 -0.05 10.96
C GLY A 67 2.86 -1.31 10.51
N ARG A 68 1.65 -1.48 11.04
CA ARG A 68 0.72 -2.55 10.70
C ARG A 68 -0.53 -1.91 10.12
N TYR A 69 -0.93 -2.36 8.93
CA TYR A 69 -2.04 -1.75 8.22
C TYR A 69 -3.02 -2.81 7.72
N GLU A 70 -4.28 -2.44 7.63
CA GLU A 70 -5.31 -3.24 6.97
C GLU A 70 -5.87 -2.46 5.79
N VAL A 71 -6.29 -3.19 4.76
CA VAL A 71 -6.89 -2.58 3.57
C VAL A 71 -8.29 -2.11 3.92
N ASP A 72 -8.53 -0.82 3.83
CA ASP A 72 -9.84 -0.21 4.08
C ASP A 72 -10.65 -0.04 2.80
N LEU A 73 -9.97 0.33 1.70
CA LEU A 73 -10.60 0.65 0.41
C LEU A 73 -9.73 0.19 -0.77
N VAL A 74 -10.38 -0.35 -1.81
CA VAL A 74 -9.78 -0.55 -3.14
C VAL A 74 -10.80 -0.17 -4.23
N GLU A 75 -10.70 1.03 -4.78
CA GLU A 75 -11.64 1.61 -5.75
C GLU A 75 -10.90 2.37 -6.85
N ASP A 76 -11.25 2.13 -8.12
CA ASP A 76 -10.87 2.93 -9.30
C ASP A 76 -9.55 3.69 -9.22
N GLY A 77 -8.43 2.94 -9.24
CA GLY A 77 -7.09 3.51 -9.22
C GLY A 77 -6.55 3.92 -7.85
N ARG A 78 -7.33 3.78 -6.77
CA ARG A 78 -6.99 4.13 -5.40
C ARG A 78 -7.08 2.94 -4.44
N ILE A 79 -6.09 2.81 -3.56
CA ILE A 79 -6.05 1.88 -2.44
C ILE A 79 -5.80 2.70 -1.18
N PHE A 80 -6.57 2.44 -0.11
CA PHE A 80 -6.36 3.06 1.19
C PHE A 80 -6.11 2.02 2.27
N LEU A 81 -5.01 2.19 3.00
CA LEU A 81 -4.61 1.34 4.12
C LEU A 81 -4.75 2.12 5.41
N LYS A 82 -5.55 1.62 6.36
CA LYS A 82 -5.69 2.25 7.68
C LYS A 82 -4.80 1.57 8.71
N PRO A 83 -4.28 2.31 9.72
CA PRO A 83 -3.50 1.71 10.80
C PRO A 83 -4.31 0.64 11.53
N HIS A 84 -3.75 -0.55 11.65
CA HIS A 84 -4.35 -1.62 12.44
C HIS A 84 -4.13 -1.34 13.92
N ARG A 85 -5.22 -1.15 14.67
CA ARG A 85 -5.19 -1.02 16.13
C ARG A 85 -5.53 -2.39 16.72
N SER A 86 -4.52 -3.10 17.22
CA SER A 86 -4.79 -4.26 18.09
C SER A 86 -5.44 -3.73 19.37
N LEU A 87 -6.66 -4.20 19.63
CA LEU A 87 -7.36 -3.97 20.91
C LEU A 87 -6.64 -4.70 22.05
#